data_AF-W1J4S9-F1
#
_entry.id   AF-W1J4S9-F1
#
_cell.length_a   1.000
_cell.length_b   1.000
_cell.length_c   1.000
_cell.angle_alpha   90.00
_cell.angle_beta   90.00
_cell.angle_gamma   90.00
#
_symmetry.space_group_name_H-M   'P 1'
#
loop_
_entity.id
_entity.type
_entity.pdbx_description
1 polymer ?
#
loop_
_entity_poly.entity_id
_entity_poly.type
_entity_poly.pdbx_seq_one_letter_code
_entity_poly.pdbx_strand_id
1 'polypeptide(L)'
;MDIIEIDKGTFWMSFSSRFLQLRKLHGLTQPQMADRVGIHLTQVRRYESGEAQPSLEILKRIALTFNVSADWLIFEEGEREPQDELKLKFEAVKQMDEEEQRSVYSVLDALILKHQAKRLIG
;
A
#
# COMPACT_ATOMS: atom_id res chain seq x y z
N MET A 1 -16.01 -12.84 -25.41
CA MET A 1 -15.51 -13.41 -24.14
C MET A 1 -14.09 -12.91 -24.07
N ASP A 2 -13.97 -11.65 -23.67
CA ASP A 2 -12.77 -10.88 -23.95
C ASP A 2 -11.96 -10.86 -22.67
N ILE A 3 -11.06 -11.83 -22.59
CA ILE A 3 -9.93 -11.81 -21.68
C ILE A 3 -9.05 -10.69 -22.20
N ILE A 4 -9.18 -9.52 -21.59
CA ILE A 4 -8.31 -8.38 -21.81
C ILE A 4 -6.87 -8.85 -21.61
N GLU A 5 -6.08 -8.76 -22.68
CA GLU A 5 -4.63 -8.91 -22.68
C GLU A 5 -4.02 -8.02 -21.59
N ILE A 6 -3.55 -8.67 -20.53
CA ILE A 6 -2.71 -8.05 -19.52
C ILE A 6 -1.30 -8.04 -20.10
N ASP A 7 -0.96 -6.94 -20.79
CA ASP A 7 0.44 -6.64 -21.11
C ASP A 7 1.16 -6.06 -19.89
N LYS A 8 2.39 -6.54 -19.71
CA LYS A 8 3.19 -6.49 -18.50
C LYS A 8 3.99 -5.19 -18.43
N GLY A 9 3.53 -4.27 -17.59
CA GLY A 9 4.34 -3.21 -17.01
C GLY A 9 4.05 -3.19 -15.51
N THR A 10 5.05 -3.56 -14.72
CA THR A 10 5.12 -3.57 -13.25
C THR A 10 4.00 -2.80 -12.53
N PHE A 11 3.24 -3.50 -11.69
CA PHE A 11 2.11 -3.00 -10.89
C PHE A 11 2.58 -1.93 -9.87
N TRP A 12 2.73 -0.70 -10.34
CA TRP A 12 2.80 0.49 -9.49
C TRP A 12 1.40 1.09 -9.41
N MET A 13 0.76 0.99 -8.24
CA MET A 13 -0.55 1.59 -8.00
C MET A 13 -0.42 3.07 -7.65
N SER A 14 -0.36 3.91 -8.70
CA SER A 14 -0.44 5.36 -8.56
C SER A 14 -1.82 5.82 -8.03
N PHE A 15 -1.91 7.09 -7.61
CA PHE A 15 -3.17 7.70 -7.15
C PHE A 15 -4.32 7.50 -8.14
N SER A 16 -4.09 7.66 -9.45
CA SER A 16 -5.12 7.52 -10.48
C SER A 16 -5.74 6.12 -10.48
N SER A 17 -4.89 5.09 -10.38
CA SER A 17 -5.29 3.69 -10.30
C SER A 17 -6.11 3.41 -9.04
N ARG A 18 -5.69 3.92 -7.88
CA ARG A 18 -6.41 3.72 -6.61
C ARG A 18 -7.73 4.49 -6.54
N PHE A 19 -7.78 5.69 -7.11
CA PHE A 19 -9.00 6.47 -7.21
C PHE A 19 -10.03 5.78 -8.12
N LEU A 20 -9.59 5.25 -9.26
CA LEU A 20 -10.42 4.43 -10.14
C LEU A 20 -10.89 3.14 -9.45
N GLN A 21 -10.00 2.48 -8.70
CA GLN A 21 -10.32 1.28 -7.94
C GLN A 21 -11.40 1.54 -6.89
N LEU A 22 -11.28 2.61 -6.10
CA LEU A 22 -12.31 3.03 -5.15
C LEU A 22 -13.67 3.19 -5.83
N ARG A 23 -13.69 3.91 -6.97
CA ARG A 23 -14.95 4.13 -7.70
C ARG A 23 -15.58 2.79 -8.12
N LYS A 24 -14.78 1.89 -8.70
CA LYS A 24 -15.25 0.57 -9.17
C LYS A 24 -15.69 -0.32 -8.02
N LEU A 25 -14.94 -0.36 -6.91
CA LEU A 25 -15.26 -1.17 -5.72
C LEU A 25 -16.61 -0.77 -5.11
N HIS A 26 -16.94 0.51 -5.15
CA HIS A 26 -18.21 1.03 -4.66
C HIS A 26 -19.33 1.04 -5.73
N GLY A 27 -19.09 0.48 -6.92
CA GLY A 27 -20.09 0.41 -8.00
C GLY A 27 -20.55 1.77 -8.52
N LEU A 28 -19.72 2.81 -8.39
CA LEU A 28 -20.10 4.18 -8.72
C LEU A 28 -19.79 4.52 -10.19
N THR A 29 -20.69 5.26 -10.83
CA THR A 29 -20.40 5.98 -12.08
C THR A 29 -19.50 7.19 -11.79
N GLN A 30 -18.84 7.75 -12.81
CA GLN A 30 -18.01 8.96 -12.63
C GLN A 30 -18.81 10.17 -12.06
N PRO A 31 -20.05 10.44 -12.51
CA PRO A 31 -20.88 11.49 -11.89
C PRO A 31 -21.19 11.19 -10.41
N GLN A 32 -21.55 9.96 -10.08
CA GLN A 32 -21.80 9.59 -8.67
C GLN A 32 -20.55 9.69 -7.80
N MET A 33 -19.36 9.41 -8.34
CA MET A 33 -18.09 9.63 -7.66
C MET A 33 -17.86 11.13 -7.40
N ALA A 34 -18.12 11.97 -8.40
CA ALA A 34 -18.03 13.41 -8.29
C ALA A 34 -18.96 13.95 -7.20
N ASP A 35 -20.23 13.52 -7.20
CA ASP A 35 -21.21 13.90 -6.19
C ASP A 35 -20.80 13.43 -4.80
N ARG A 36 -20.36 12.18 -4.68
CA ARG A 36 -20.00 11.57 -3.39
C ARG A 36 -18.77 12.22 -2.75
N VAL A 37 -17.78 12.61 -3.56
CA VAL A 37 -16.59 13.33 -3.08
C VAL A 37 -16.83 14.85 -3.01
N GLY A 38 -17.85 15.38 -3.69
CA GLY A 38 -18.09 16.83 -3.77
C GLY A 38 -17.04 17.55 -4.63
N ILE A 39 -16.74 17.00 -5.80
CA ILE A 39 -15.85 17.57 -6.82
C ILE A 39 -16.53 17.61 -8.19
N HIS A 40 -15.99 18.35 -9.14
CA HIS A 40 -16.56 18.42 -10.49
C HIS A 40 -16.24 17.14 -11.30
N LEU A 41 -17.15 16.72 -12.18
CA LEU A 41 -16.98 15.53 -13.04
C LEU A 41 -15.67 15.57 -13.86
N THR A 42 -15.26 16.75 -14.32
CA THR A 42 -13.98 16.90 -15.05
C THR A 42 -12.77 16.56 -14.18
N GLN A 43 -12.83 16.80 -12.87
CA GLN A 43 -11.77 16.42 -11.95
C GLN A 43 -11.69 14.90 -11.81
N VAL A 44 -12.84 14.22 -11.68
CA VAL A 44 -12.89 12.74 -11.65
C VAL A 44 -12.22 12.15 -12.89
N ARG A 45 -12.57 12.66 -14.09
CA ARG A 45 -11.98 12.19 -15.34
C ARG A 45 -10.47 12.39 -15.38
N ARG A 46 -9.99 13.59 -15.02
CA ARG A 46 -8.56 13.91 -15.02
C ARG A 46 -7.78 13.13 -13.96
N TYR A 47 -8.39 12.83 -12.81
CA TYR A 47 -7.80 11.97 -11.79
C TYR A 47 -7.70 10.52 -12.27
N GLU A 48 -8.75 9.97 -12.88
CA GLU A 48 -8.74 8.60 -13.40
C GLU A 48 -7.80 8.42 -14.61
N SER A 49 -7.60 9.44 -15.44
CA SER A 49 -6.64 9.40 -16.54
C SER A 49 -5.20 9.75 -16.13
N GLY A 50 -4.98 10.22 -14.89
CA GLY A 50 -3.66 10.65 -14.42
C GLY A 50 -3.21 12.03 -14.92
N GLU A 51 -4.06 12.77 -15.64
CA GLU A 51 -3.79 14.14 -16.13
C GLU A 51 -3.77 15.22 -15.03
N ALA A 52 -4.25 14.88 -13.83
CA ALA A 52 -4.22 15.78 -12.68
C ALA A 52 -4.05 15.00 -11.38
N GLN A 53 -3.54 15.70 -10.37
CA GLN A 53 -3.47 15.23 -8.99
C GLN A 53 -4.43 16.06 -8.12
N PRO A 54 -4.98 15.48 -7.05
CA PRO A 54 -5.88 16.20 -6.16
C PRO A 54 -5.09 17.19 -5.31
N SER A 55 -5.75 18.28 -4.90
CA SER A 55 -5.23 19.09 -3.80
C SER A 55 -5.26 18.31 -2.49
N LEU A 56 -4.48 18.74 -1.50
CA LEU A 56 -4.47 18.12 -0.16
C LEU A 56 -5.87 18.06 0.46
N GLU A 57 -6.67 19.11 0.27
CA GLU A 57 -8.04 19.19 0.78
C GLU A 57 -8.96 18.14 0.11
N ILE A 58 -8.84 17.96 -1.21
CA ILE A 58 -9.60 16.93 -1.93
C ILE A 58 -9.14 15.54 -1.52
N LEU A 59 -7.82 15.33 -1.39
CA LEU A 59 -7.25 14.05 -0.96
C LEU A 59 -7.78 13.63 0.43
N LYS A 60 -7.76 14.56 1.39
CA LYS A 60 -8.33 14.36 2.74
C LYS A 60 -9.81 14.00 2.66
N ARG A 61 -10.56 14.67 1.80
CA ARG A 61 -11.99 14.41 1.61
C ARG A 61 -12.24 13.03 1.04
N ILE A 62 -11.47 12.59 0.04
CA ILE A 62 -11.54 11.23 -0.51
C ILE A 62 -11.27 10.20 0.60
N ALA A 63 -10.20 10.39 1.37
CA ALA A 63 -9.82 9.53 2.48
C ALA A 63 -10.96 9.35 3.50
N LEU A 64 -11.58 10.47 3.92
CA LEU A 64 -12.72 10.45 4.85
C LEU A 64 -13.98 9.82 4.23
N THR A 65 -14.27 10.12 2.96
CA THR A 65 -15.47 9.64 2.25
C THR A 65 -15.49 8.12 2.09
N PHE A 66 -14.32 7.52 1.87
CA PHE A 66 -14.17 6.09 1.63
C PHE A 66 -13.53 5.34 2.80
N ASN A 67 -13.27 6.02 3.91
CA ASN A 67 -12.63 5.45 5.09
C ASN A 67 -11.30 4.72 4.76
N VAL A 68 -10.45 5.37 3.98
CA VAL A 68 -9.10 4.89 3.63
C VAL A 68 -8.05 5.87 4.14
N SER A 69 -6.81 5.42 4.31
CA SER A 69 -5.71 6.31 4.68
C SER A 69 -5.27 7.16 3.48
N ALA A 70 -4.83 8.40 3.75
CA ALA A 70 -4.20 9.22 2.71
C ALA A 70 -2.94 8.56 2.17
N ASP A 71 -2.20 7.84 3.02
CA ASP A 71 -1.06 7.01 2.64
C ASP A 71 -1.42 6.00 1.55
N TRP A 72 -2.51 5.27 1.75
CA TRP A 72 -3.04 4.35 0.76
C TRP A 72 -3.58 5.06 -0.48
N LEU A 73 -3.76 6.37 -0.52
CA LEU A 73 -4.13 7.04 -1.77
C LEU A 73 -2.91 7.46 -2.60
N ILE A 74 -1.78 7.75 -1.95
CA ILE A 74 -0.66 8.47 -2.61
C ILE A 74 0.65 7.69 -2.72
N PHE A 75 0.90 6.71 -1.84
CA PHE A 75 2.16 5.95 -1.89
C PHE A 75 1.99 4.64 -2.61
N GLU A 76 2.82 4.37 -3.60
CA GLU A 76 2.87 3.09 -4.25
C GLU A 76 3.27 1.97 -3.25
N GLU A 77 2.94 0.73 -3.59
CA GLU A 77 3.31 -0.41 -2.75
C GLU A 77 4.84 -0.49 -2.65
N GLY A 78 5.36 -0.44 -1.43
CA GLY A 78 6.81 -0.39 -1.18
C GLY A 78 7.44 1.01 -1.23
N GLU A 79 6.72 2.07 -1.60
CA GLU A 79 7.29 3.44 -1.67
C GLU A 79 7.57 4.03 -0.27
N ARG A 80 6.74 3.66 0.70
CA ARG A 80 6.90 4.04 2.12
C ARG A 80 7.39 2.92 3.01
N GLU A 81 7.48 1.70 2.50
CA GLU A 81 8.17 0.68 3.27
C GLU A 81 9.65 1.08 3.26
N PRO A 82 10.31 1.24 4.42
CA PRO A 82 11.74 1.01 4.42
C PRO A 82 11.94 -0.30 3.65
N GLN A 83 12.98 -0.44 2.85
CA GLN A 83 13.49 -1.78 2.58
C GLN A 83 13.89 -2.34 3.94
N ASP A 84 12.90 -2.83 4.68
CA ASP A 84 13.07 -3.38 6.00
C ASP A 84 13.67 -4.75 5.69
N GLU A 85 14.98 -4.72 5.51
CA GLU A 85 15.80 -5.89 5.19
C GLU A 85 15.44 -7.01 6.16
N LEU A 86 15.05 -6.64 7.39
CA LEU A 86 14.56 -7.55 8.41
C LEU A 86 13.20 -8.16 8.06
N LYS A 87 12.22 -7.39 7.57
CA LYS A 87 10.93 -7.91 7.07
C LYS A 87 11.13 -8.87 5.90
N LEU A 88 11.96 -8.52 4.92
CA LEU A 88 12.27 -9.40 3.79
C LEU A 88 12.95 -10.70 4.25
N LYS A 89 13.89 -10.61 5.21
CA LYS A 89 14.51 -11.79 5.81
C LYS A 89 13.50 -12.65 6.57
N PHE A 90 12.54 -12.06 7.29
CA PHE A 90 11.51 -12.83 7.99
C PHE A 90 10.56 -13.54 7.03
N GLU A 91 10.17 -12.91 5.91
CA GLU A 91 9.37 -13.58 4.89
C GLU A 91 10.14 -14.73 4.23
N ALA A 92 11.46 -14.58 4.00
CA ALA A 92 12.30 -15.68 3.54
C ALA A 92 12.38 -16.84 4.55
N VAL A 93 12.49 -16.54 5.85
CA VAL A 93 12.54 -17.54 6.92
C VAL A 93 11.24 -18.35 7.00
N LYS A 94 10.07 -17.73 6.79
CA LYS A 94 8.78 -18.46 6.79
C LYS A 94 8.68 -19.52 5.69
N GLN A 95 9.45 -19.39 4.62
CA GLN A 95 9.46 -20.33 3.49
C GLN A 95 10.49 -21.46 3.66
N MET A 96 11.35 -21.39 4.69
CA MET A 96 12.32 -22.43 5.05
C MET A 96 11.63 -23.62 5.73
N ASP A 97 12.33 -24.75 5.82
CA ASP A 97 11.82 -25.90 6.57
C ASP A 97 11.84 -25.66 8.10
N GLU A 98 11.20 -26.54 8.86
CA GLU A 98 11.09 -26.39 10.32
C GLU A 98 12.44 -26.43 11.04
N GLU A 99 13.43 -27.17 10.52
CA GLU A 99 14.74 -27.32 11.15
C GLU A 99 15.56 -26.04 10.97
N GLU A 100 15.55 -25.50 9.75
CA GLU A 100 16.14 -24.22 9.40
C GLU A 100 15.50 -23.08 10.19
N GLN A 101 14.16 -23.04 10.29
CA GLN A 101 13.44 -22.04 11.07
C GLN A 101 13.82 -22.07 12.56
N ARG A 102 13.90 -23.26 13.17
CA ARG A 102 14.32 -23.41 14.59
C ARG A 102 15.73 -22.87 14.82
N SER A 103 16.64 -23.11 13.88
CA SER A 103 18.01 -22.60 13.96
C SER A 103 18.04 -21.07 13.92
N VAL A 104 17.23 -20.46 13.05
CA VAL A 104 17.10 -19.00 12.97
C VAL A 104 16.55 -18.42 14.27
N TYR A 105 15.49 -19.00 14.84
CA TYR A 105 14.93 -18.54 16.11
C TYR A 105 15.93 -18.61 17.25
N SER A 106 16.69 -19.71 17.36
CA SER A 106 17.73 -19.86 18.39
C SER A 106 18.80 -18.76 18.30
N VAL A 107 19.20 -18.36 17.09
CA VAL A 107 20.18 -17.28 16.91
C VAL A 107 19.60 -15.93 17.31
N LEU A 108 18.36 -15.64 16.91
CA LEU A 108 17.69 -14.39 17.27
C LEU A 108 17.51 -14.24 18.77
N ASP A 109 17.05 -15.29 19.45
CA ASP A 109 16.88 -15.31 20.91
C ASP A 109 18.21 -15.04 21.64
N ALA A 110 19.29 -15.68 21.20
CA ALA A 110 20.62 -15.46 21.77
C ALA A 110 21.10 -14.01 21.61
N LEU A 111 20.87 -13.41 20.43
CA LEU A 111 21.24 -12.02 20.16
C LEU A 111 20.40 -11.03 20.97
N ILE A 112 19.09 -11.27 21.10
CA ILE A 112 18.18 -10.45 21.90
C ILE A 112 18.59 -10.48 23.37
N LEU A 113 18.84 -11.67 23.92
CA LEU A 113 19.28 -11.84 25.31
C LEU A 113 20.62 -11.13 25.56
N LYS A 114 21.58 -11.28 24.64
CA LYS A 114 22.88 -10.60 24.72
C LYS A 114 22.72 -9.08 24.70
N HIS A 115 21.80 -8.54 23.89
CA HIS A 115 21.54 -7.11 23.84
C HIS A 115 20.92 -6.60 25.15
N GLN A 116 19.92 -7.30 25.69
CA GLN A 116 19.26 -6.95 26.95
C GLN A 116 20.24 -6.99 28.13
N ALA A 117 21.09 -8.02 28.22
CA ALA A 117 22.11 -8.13 29.25
C ALA A 117 23.09 -6.95 29.23
N LYS A 118 23.55 -6.53 28.03
CA LYS A 118 24.41 -5.34 27.88
C LYS A 118 23.75 -4.06 28.39
N ARG A 119 22.43 -3.92 28.26
CA ARG A 119 21.68 -2.74 28.72
C ARG A 119 21.40 -2.73 30.23
N LEU A 120 21.56 -3.85 30.92
CA LEU A 120 21.38 -3.95 32.37
C LEU A 120 22.68 -3.72 33.14
N ILE A 121 23.83 -3.90 32.47
CA ILE A 121 25.17 -3.83 33.09
C ILE A 121 25.87 -2.49 32.77
N GLY A 122 25.41 -1.76 31.76
CA GLY A 122 25.86 -0.39 31.43
C GLY A 122 24.79 0.64 31.73
#